data_AF-A0A959BJA7-F1
#
_entry.id   AF-A0A959BJA7-F1
#
_cell.length_a   1.000
_cell.length_b   1.000
_cell.length_c   1.000
_cell.angle_alpha   90.00
_cell.angle_beta   90.00
_cell.angle_gamma   90.00
#
_symmetry.space_group_name_H-M   'P 1'
#
loop_
_entity.id
_entity.type
_entity.pdbx_description
1 polymer ?
#
loop_
_entity_poly.entity_id
_entity_poly.type
_entity_poly.pdbx_seq_one_letter_code
_entity_poly.pdbx_strand_id
1 'polypeptide(L)'
;MRNMATFKKYETGHAHGVVIDVGGYLAAGHLCRQVEKIVSTLDTSAIEANYSGLGQNGLHPKLMLSVIFYGYMEGIRSGRKLSQACAENLPFIYLSKAYRPKKSCINDFRKQYYPHFSSLFVQVLKKCGEAGLVDASLSIVDGSKIEANSSKRRTKTKEQFEKWQRHLLEDIAALEKEALDEQAKKK
;
A
#
# COMPACT_ATOMS: atom_id res chain seq x y z
N MET A 1 31.84 -14.23 43.63
CA MET A 1 32.16 -14.57 42.21
C MET A 1 31.01 -14.07 41.34
N ARG A 2 31.26 -13.25 40.31
CA ARG A 2 30.20 -12.79 39.40
C ARG A 2 29.88 -13.92 38.42
N ASN A 3 28.62 -14.35 38.35
CA ASN A 3 28.16 -15.25 37.30
C ASN A 3 28.39 -14.58 35.93
N MET A 4 29.20 -15.20 35.06
CA MET A 4 29.30 -14.74 33.67
C MET A 4 28.03 -15.12 32.92
N ALA A 5 27.54 -14.20 32.08
CA ALA A 5 26.39 -14.45 31.22
C ALA A 5 26.72 -15.56 30.21
N THR A 6 25.82 -16.52 30.06
CA THR A 6 25.91 -17.58 29.06
C THR A 6 25.16 -17.15 27.81
N PHE A 7 25.87 -17.01 26.68
CA PHE A 7 25.27 -16.62 25.40
C PHE A 7 24.97 -17.86 24.54
N LYS A 8 23.99 -17.73 23.64
CA LYS A 8 23.81 -18.71 22.54
C LYS A 8 25.02 -18.64 21.60
N LYS A 9 25.40 -19.77 21.02
CA LYS A 9 26.53 -19.86 20.09
C LYS A 9 26.30 -18.94 18.89
N TYR A 10 27.27 -18.07 18.61
CA TYR A 10 27.24 -17.17 17.45
C TYR A 10 27.78 -17.92 16.23
N GLU A 11 26.87 -18.41 15.38
CA GLU A 11 27.22 -19.10 14.15
C GLU A 11 26.78 -18.26 12.94
N THR A 12 27.69 -18.03 11.99
CA THR A 12 27.42 -17.29 10.75
C THR A 12 27.35 -18.25 9.57
N GLY A 13 26.52 -17.93 8.56
CA GLY A 13 26.52 -18.64 7.27
C GLY A 13 25.66 -19.91 7.18
N HIS A 14 24.85 -20.23 8.18
CA HIS A 14 23.92 -21.36 8.08
C HIS A 14 22.72 -21.03 7.17
N ALA A 15 22.77 -21.50 5.93
CA ALA A 15 21.58 -21.59 5.08
C ALA A 15 20.72 -22.76 5.55
N HIS A 16 19.81 -22.53 6.49
CA HIS A 16 18.80 -23.52 6.83
C HIS A 16 17.66 -23.42 5.82
N GLY A 17 17.50 -24.46 5.00
CA GLY A 17 16.28 -24.66 4.21
C GLY A 17 15.12 -24.99 5.15
N VAL A 18 14.53 -23.98 5.78
CA VAL A 18 13.41 -24.12 6.72
C VAL A 18 12.16 -23.62 6.03
N VAL A 19 11.06 -24.35 6.22
CA VAL A 19 9.73 -23.84 5.87
C VAL A 19 9.36 -22.80 6.94
N ILE A 20 9.39 -21.54 6.54
CA ILE A 20 9.10 -20.41 7.42
C ILE A 20 7.67 -19.93 7.13
N ASP A 21 6.81 -19.90 8.15
CA ASP A 21 5.58 -19.12 8.08
C ASP A 21 5.91 -17.64 8.22
N VAL A 22 5.91 -16.91 7.10
CA VAL A 22 6.13 -15.45 7.05
C VAL A 22 5.08 -14.72 7.91
N GLY A 23 3.86 -15.24 7.99
CA GLY A 23 2.81 -14.69 8.84
C GLY A 23 3.19 -14.71 10.31
N GLY A 24 3.84 -15.78 10.79
CA GLY A 24 4.28 -15.92 12.17
C GLY A 24 5.19 -14.81 12.70
N TYR A 25 5.87 -14.07 11.81
CA TYR A 25 6.73 -12.94 12.16
C TYR A 25 5.99 -11.59 12.22
N LEU A 26 4.74 -11.56 11.78
CA LEU A 26 3.89 -10.36 11.78
C LEU A 26 2.93 -10.40 12.97
N ALA A 27 2.98 -9.37 13.80
CA ALA A 27 2.04 -9.18 14.90
C ALA A 27 0.59 -9.29 14.42
N ALA A 28 -0.32 -9.79 15.28
CA ALA A 28 -1.72 -9.98 14.91
C ALA A 28 -2.41 -8.69 14.45
N GLY A 29 -2.06 -7.55 15.07
CA GLY A 29 -2.54 -6.22 14.69
C GLY A 29 -1.71 -5.50 13.63
N HIS A 30 -0.81 -6.19 12.92
CA HIS A 30 0.05 -5.53 11.93
C HIS A 30 -0.77 -4.97 10.75
N LEU A 31 -0.47 -3.73 10.34
CA LEU A 31 -1.21 -3.01 9.28
C LEU A 31 -1.36 -3.82 7.99
N CYS A 32 -0.31 -4.53 7.55
CA CYS A 32 -0.37 -5.33 6.32
C CYS A 32 -1.44 -6.44 6.35
N ARG A 33 -1.69 -7.08 7.51
CA ARG A 33 -2.74 -8.10 7.65
C ARG A 33 -4.12 -7.50 7.43
N GLN A 34 -4.28 -6.25 7.83
CA GLN A 34 -5.54 -5.53 7.77
C GLN A 34 -5.77 -4.98 6.38
N VAL A 35 -4.72 -4.51 5.71
CA VAL A 35 -4.76 -4.21 4.27
C VAL A 35 -5.19 -5.45 3.48
N GLU A 36 -4.56 -6.60 3.71
CA GLU A 36 -4.96 -7.85 3.05
C GLU A 36 -6.44 -8.19 3.32
N LYS A 37 -6.87 -8.11 4.58
CA LYS A 37 -8.25 -8.41 4.98
C LYS A 37 -9.26 -7.46 4.34
N ILE A 38 -8.91 -6.19 4.16
CA ILE A 38 -9.81 -5.23 3.51
C ILE A 38 -9.80 -5.43 2.01
N VAL A 39 -8.63 -5.58 1.40
CA VAL A 39 -8.49 -5.79 -0.04
C VAL A 39 -9.16 -7.10 -0.48
N SER A 40 -9.20 -8.11 0.37
CA SER A 40 -9.94 -9.35 0.09
C SER A 40 -11.44 -9.12 -0.09
N THR A 41 -12.01 -8.10 0.59
CA THR A 41 -13.43 -7.71 0.48
C THR A 41 -13.74 -6.81 -0.72
N LEU A 42 -12.72 -6.29 -1.42
CA LEU A 42 -12.95 -5.45 -2.58
C LEU A 42 -13.47 -6.28 -3.76
N ASP A 43 -14.43 -5.72 -4.48
CA ASP A 43 -14.83 -6.24 -5.78
C ASP A 43 -13.79 -5.82 -6.83
N THR A 44 -13.07 -6.81 -7.36
CA THR A 44 -12.07 -6.64 -8.41
C THR A 44 -12.51 -7.23 -9.75
N SER A 45 -13.78 -7.61 -9.90
CA SER A 45 -14.31 -8.28 -11.10
C SER A 45 -14.05 -7.49 -12.38
N ALA A 46 -14.19 -6.15 -12.33
CA ALA A 46 -13.90 -5.28 -13.47
C ALA A 46 -12.41 -5.29 -13.89
N ILE A 47 -11.50 -5.51 -12.94
CA ILE A 47 -10.06 -5.62 -13.21
C ILE A 47 -9.75 -7.02 -13.73
N GLU A 48 -10.31 -8.06 -13.11
CA GLU A 48 -10.13 -9.46 -13.48
C GLU A 48 -10.64 -9.77 -14.89
N ALA A 49 -11.73 -9.12 -15.34
CA ALA A 49 -12.24 -9.26 -16.69
C ALA A 49 -11.26 -8.84 -17.80
N ASN A 50 -10.25 -8.03 -17.48
CA ASN A 50 -9.23 -7.59 -18.42
C ASN A 50 -8.02 -8.55 -18.48
N TYR A 51 -8.00 -9.61 -17.67
CA TYR A 51 -6.93 -10.59 -17.69
C TYR A 51 -7.13 -11.59 -18.83
N SER A 52 -6.07 -11.82 -19.60
CA SER A 52 -6.03 -12.87 -20.62
C SER A 52 -5.96 -14.25 -19.97
N GLY A 53 -6.76 -15.20 -20.46
CA GLY A 53 -6.60 -16.63 -20.15
C GLY A 53 -5.47 -17.31 -20.92
N LEU A 54 -4.83 -16.60 -21.86
CA LEU A 54 -3.73 -17.08 -22.69
C LEU A 54 -2.39 -16.46 -22.23
N GLY A 55 -1.33 -17.27 -22.21
CA GLY A 55 0.03 -16.85 -21.85
C GLY A 55 0.41 -17.16 -20.41
N GLN A 56 1.36 -16.40 -19.86
CA GLN A 56 1.79 -16.56 -18.45
C GLN A 56 0.70 -16.05 -17.51
N ASN A 57 0.39 -16.82 -16.46
CA ASN A 57 -0.54 -16.42 -15.41
C ASN A 57 -0.15 -15.05 -14.81
N GLY A 58 -1.05 -14.08 -14.91
CA GLY A 58 -0.91 -12.77 -14.29
C GLY A 58 -1.01 -12.85 -12.77
N LEU A 59 -0.48 -11.84 -12.08
CA LEU A 59 -0.66 -11.68 -10.64
C LEU A 59 -2.10 -11.24 -10.34
N HIS A 60 -2.74 -11.86 -9.35
CA HIS A 60 -4.10 -11.52 -8.96
C HIS A 60 -4.23 -10.02 -8.60
N PRO A 61 -5.26 -9.30 -9.08
CA PRO A 61 -5.44 -7.87 -8.80
C PRO A 61 -5.38 -7.50 -7.32
N LYS A 62 -6.10 -8.23 -6.46
CA LYS A 62 -6.05 -8.09 -5.00
C LYS A 62 -4.64 -8.15 -4.40
N LEU A 63 -3.75 -8.98 -4.92
CA LEU A 63 -2.36 -9.05 -4.47
C LEU A 63 -1.61 -7.77 -4.83
N MET A 64 -1.76 -7.32 -6.07
CA MET A 64 -1.14 -6.08 -6.55
C MET A 64 -1.67 -4.85 -5.82
N LEU A 65 -2.99 -4.78 -5.57
CA LEU A 65 -3.63 -3.73 -4.79
C LEU A 65 -3.13 -3.73 -3.34
N SER A 66 -3.00 -4.91 -2.72
CA SER A 66 -2.48 -5.01 -1.35
C SER A 66 -1.07 -4.44 -1.23
N VAL A 67 -0.16 -4.82 -2.14
CA VAL A 67 1.20 -4.29 -2.19
C VAL A 67 1.23 -2.79 -2.41
N ILE A 68 0.42 -2.28 -3.35
CA ILE A 68 0.42 -0.86 -3.70
C ILE A 68 -0.18 -0.02 -2.56
N PHE A 69 -1.32 -0.41 -2.00
CA PHE A 69 -2.00 0.35 -0.95
C PHE A 69 -1.20 0.33 0.35
N TYR A 70 -0.67 -0.83 0.74
CA TYR A 70 0.27 -0.90 1.86
C TYR A 70 1.51 -0.05 1.59
N GLY A 71 2.04 -0.10 0.38
CA GLY A 71 3.12 0.80 -0.07
C GLY A 71 2.78 2.28 0.09
N TYR A 72 1.59 2.71 -0.29
CA TYR A 72 1.14 4.09 -0.15
C TYR A 72 0.97 4.52 1.31
N MET A 73 0.47 3.63 2.15
CA MET A 73 0.38 3.83 3.60
C MET A 73 1.77 4.01 4.23
N GLU A 74 2.76 3.22 3.81
CA GLU A 74 4.15 3.32 4.24
C GLU A 74 4.95 4.43 3.53
N GLY A 75 4.32 5.22 2.64
CA GLY A 75 4.98 6.28 1.86
C GLY A 75 5.87 5.80 0.70
N ILE A 76 5.87 4.49 0.40
CA ILE A 76 6.60 3.87 -0.70
C ILE A 76 5.78 3.93 -1.99
N ARG A 77 6.05 4.95 -2.82
CA ARG A 77 5.32 5.16 -4.08
C ARG A 77 6.05 4.66 -5.33
N SER A 78 7.39 4.63 -5.31
CA SER A 78 8.16 4.24 -6.49
C SER A 78 8.00 2.76 -6.81
N GLY A 79 7.67 2.41 -8.07
CA GLY A 79 7.59 1.02 -8.51
C GLY A 79 8.89 0.24 -8.32
N ARG A 80 10.06 0.92 -8.40
CA ARG A 80 11.35 0.32 -8.05
C ARG A 80 11.42 -0.04 -6.56
N LYS A 81 11.06 0.92 -5.70
CA LYS A 81 11.08 0.70 -4.23
C LYS A 81 10.06 -0.37 -3.81
N LEU A 82 8.90 -0.43 -4.43
CA LEU A 82 7.90 -1.48 -4.18
C LEU A 82 8.41 -2.85 -4.62
N SER A 83 8.99 -2.95 -5.81
CA SER A 83 9.57 -4.20 -6.31
C SER A 83 10.69 -4.71 -5.39
N GLN A 84 11.55 -3.80 -4.92
CA GLN A 84 12.58 -4.12 -3.93
C GLN A 84 11.97 -4.55 -2.58
N ALA A 85 10.96 -3.82 -2.10
CA ALA A 85 10.27 -4.16 -0.85
C ALA A 85 9.65 -5.56 -0.92
N CYS A 86 9.04 -5.96 -2.05
CA CYS A 86 8.54 -7.32 -2.25
C CYS A 86 9.63 -8.41 -2.24
N ALA A 87 10.91 -8.05 -2.42
CA ALA A 87 12.02 -8.99 -2.36
C ALA A 87 12.66 -9.08 -0.97
N GLU A 88 12.63 -7.99 -0.20
CA GLU A 88 13.45 -7.82 1.00
C GLU A 88 12.65 -7.60 2.29
N ASN A 89 11.44 -7.05 2.20
CA ASN A 89 10.68 -6.59 3.35
C ASN A 89 9.52 -7.54 3.70
N LEU A 90 9.50 -8.02 4.94
CA LEU A 90 8.65 -9.13 5.38
C LEU A 90 7.13 -8.86 5.22
N PRO A 91 6.56 -7.68 5.55
CA PRO A 91 5.17 -7.37 5.27
C PRO A 91 4.84 -7.36 3.78
N PHE A 92 5.77 -6.91 2.92
CA PHE A 92 5.57 -6.93 1.47
C PHE A 92 5.66 -8.35 0.90
N ILE A 93 6.58 -9.18 1.40
CA ILE A 93 6.67 -10.60 1.06
C ILE A 93 5.38 -11.33 1.46
N TYR A 94 4.82 -11.02 2.63
CA TYR A 94 3.55 -11.56 3.10
C TYR A 94 2.39 -11.17 2.17
N LEU A 95 2.29 -9.88 1.83
CA LEU A 95 1.23 -9.35 0.95
C LEU A 95 1.37 -9.87 -0.48
N SER A 96 2.59 -9.97 -0.98
CA SER A 96 2.88 -10.46 -2.32
C SER A 96 2.90 -11.98 -2.42
N LYS A 97 2.63 -12.72 -1.34
CA LYS A 97 2.72 -14.19 -1.30
C LYS A 97 4.05 -14.73 -1.84
N ALA A 98 5.13 -14.04 -1.48
CA ALA A 98 6.49 -14.27 -1.98
C ALA A 98 6.67 -14.12 -3.50
N TYR A 99 5.64 -13.71 -4.26
CA TYR A 99 5.83 -13.24 -5.62
C TYR A 99 6.66 -11.95 -5.63
N ARG A 100 7.50 -11.80 -6.65
CA ARG A 100 8.40 -10.65 -6.82
C ARG A 100 8.00 -9.85 -8.05
N PRO A 101 6.90 -9.07 -7.99
CA PRO A 101 6.48 -8.25 -9.11
C PRO A 101 7.60 -7.30 -9.52
N LYS A 102 7.94 -7.32 -10.81
CA LYS A 102 8.89 -6.35 -11.39
C LYS A 102 8.27 -4.95 -11.38
N LYS A 103 9.13 -3.93 -11.34
CA LYS A 103 8.70 -2.52 -11.44
C LYS A 103 7.78 -2.23 -12.64
N SER A 104 7.99 -2.91 -13.78
CA SER A 104 7.15 -2.75 -14.98
C SER A 104 5.73 -3.21 -14.69
N CYS A 105 5.57 -4.44 -14.19
CA CYS A 105 4.28 -5.00 -13.80
C CYS A 105 3.50 -4.08 -12.84
N ILE A 106 4.17 -3.54 -11.82
CA ILE A 106 3.55 -2.59 -10.88
C ILE A 106 3.09 -1.30 -11.58
N ASN A 107 3.95 -0.75 -12.44
CA ASN A 107 3.66 0.50 -13.15
C ASN A 107 2.56 0.32 -14.20
N ASP A 108 2.57 -0.79 -14.92
CA ASP A 108 1.60 -1.11 -15.96
C ASP A 108 0.23 -1.37 -15.34
N PHE A 109 0.17 -2.12 -14.25
CA PHE A 109 -1.05 -2.31 -13.47
C PHE A 109 -1.63 -0.98 -12.98
N ARG A 110 -0.78 -0.08 -12.45
CA ARG A 110 -1.21 1.26 -12.04
C ARG A 110 -1.76 2.08 -13.19
N LYS A 111 -1.07 2.10 -14.33
CA LYS A 111 -1.51 2.86 -15.51
C LYS A 111 -2.84 2.36 -16.03
N GLN A 112 -2.99 1.05 -16.13
CA GLN A 112 -4.17 0.41 -16.70
C GLN A 112 -5.42 0.61 -15.82
N TYR A 113 -5.26 0.52 -14.49
CA TYR A 113 -6.40 0.54 -13.58
C TYR A 113 -6.49 1.80 -12.71
N TYR A 114 -5.69 2.83 -13.02
CA TYR A 114 -5.67 4.13 -12.32
C TYR A 114 -7.06 4.71 -12.01
N PRO A 115 -8.04 4.67 -12.93
CA PRO A 115 -9.37 5.23 -12.66
C PRO A 115 -10.09 4.56 -11.47
N HIS A 116 -9.79 3.29 -11.18
CA HIS A 116 -10.38 2.55 -10.08
C HIS A 116 -9.59 2.70 -8.76
N PHE A 117 -8.37 3.22 -8.81
CA PHE A 117 -7.50 3.28 -7.63
C PHE A 117 -8.00 4.24 -6.57
N SER A 118 -8.50 5.41 -6.97
CA SER A 118 -8.92 6.44 -6.01
C SER A 118 -10.06 5.95 -5.12
N SER A 119 -11.12 5.41 -5.71
CA SER A 119 -12.29 4.91 -4.98
C SER A 119 -11.95 3.70 -4.11
N LEU A 120 -11.13 2.76 -4.61
CA LEU A 120 -10.71 1.59 -3.86
C LEU A 120 -9.77 1.96 -2.71
N PHE A 121 -8.86 2.92 -2.92
CA PHE A 121 -7.93 3.35 -1.89
C PHE A 121 -8.65 4.09 -0.75
N VAL A 122 -9.64 4.94 -1.07
CA VAL A 122 -10.47 5.61 -0.06
C VAL A 122 -11.25 4.58 0.78
N GLN A 123 -11.81 3.54 0.15
CA GLN A 123 -12.50 2.46 0.88
C GLN A 123 -11.55 1.72 1.82
N VAL A 124 -10.31 1.47 1.38
CA VAL A 124 -9.30 0.81 2.22
C VAL A 124 -8.93 1.68 3.40
N LEU A 125 -8.66 2.97 3.19
CA LEU A 125 -8.33 3.91 4.25
C LEU A 125 -9.46 4.06 5.27
N LYS A 126 -10.70 4.18 4.81
CA LYS A 126 -11.88 4.30 5.68
C LYS A 126 -12.01 3.09 6.59
N LYS A 127 -11.94 1.88 6.03
CA LYS A 127 -12.02 0.63 6.79
C LYS A 127 -10.84 0.43 7.75
N CYS A 128 -9.64 0.89 7.36
CA CYS A 128 -8.47 0.90 8.24
C CYS A 128 -8.65 1.85 9.44
N GLY A 129 -9.26 3.02 9.23
CA GLY A 129 -9.61 3.96 10.29
C GLY A 129 -10.69 3.44 11.24
N GLU A 130 -11.75 2.82 10.70
CA GLU A 130 -12.81 2.17 11.48
C GLU A 130 -12.28 1.05 12.38
N ALA A 131 -11.24 0.34 11.94
CA ALA A 131 -10.61 -0.73 12.70
C ALA A 131 -9.65 -0.24 13.80
N GLY A 132 -9.50 1.08 14.03
CA GLY A 132 -8.69 1.66 15.10
C GLY A 132 -7.18 1.44 14.96
N LEU A 133 -6.72 1.10 13.75
CA LEU A 133 -5.32 0.73 13.46
C LEU A 133 -4.55 1.82 12.73
N VAL A 134 -5.29 2.78 12.19
CA VAL A 134 -4.73 4.01 11.67
C VAL A 134 -5.16 5.09 12.66
N ASP A 135 -4.30 5.36 13.64
CA ASP A 135 -4.18 6.75 14.05
C ASP A 135 -3.92 7.53 12.76
N ALA A 136 -4.59 8.65 12.56
CA ALA A 136 -4.43 9.54 11.42
C ALA A 136 -2.98 10.11 11.25
N SER A 137 -2.00 9.50 11.91
CA SER A 137 -0.56 9.77 11.93
C SER A 137 0.25 8.99 10.86
N LEU A 138 -0.34 8.04 10.13
CA LEU A 138 0.34 7.37 9.01
C LEU A 138 0.32 8.21 7.72
N SER A 139 1.04 9.33 7.75
CA SER A 139 1.63 10.05 6.61
C SER A 139 0.84 10.18 5.28
N ILE A 140 -0.46 10.45 5.33
CA ILE A 140 -1.14 11.16 4.22
C ILE A 140 -1.02 12.68 4.46
N VAL A 141 0.18 13.15 4.80
CA VAL A 141 0.43 14.53 5.30
C VAL A 141 1.57 15.23 4.56
N ASP A 142 1.94 14.80 3.36
CA ASP A 142 2.51 15.81 2.46
C ASP A 142 2.01 15.65 1.03
N GLY A 143 1.41 16.73 0.54
CA GLY A 143 0.78 16.79 -0.77
C GLY A 143 1.79 16.44 -1.84
N SER A 144 1.51 15.41 -2.64
CA SER A 144 2.27 15.17 -3.86
C SER A 144 1.60 15.89 -5.03
N LYS A 145 1.61 17.24 -4.99
CA LYS A 145 1.90 18.01 -6.20
C LYS A 145 3.41 18.24 -6.18
N ILE A 146 4.09 17.49 -7.05
CA ILE A 146 5.44 17.67 -7.59
C ILE A 146 6.37 18.65 -6.81
N GLU A 147 7.36 18.11 -6.07
CA GLU A 147 8.81 18.36 -6.17
C GLU A 147 9.58 18.05 -4.85
N ALA A 148 10.85 17.71 -5.06
CA ALA A 148 11.96 17.37 -4.17
C ALA A 148 11.95 17.76 -2.65
N ASN A 149 12.38 16.78 -1.83
CA ASN A 149 13.33 16.89 -0.70
C ASN A 149 12.89 17.38 0.72
N SER A 150 13.01 16.46 1.71
CA SER A 150 13.27 16.65 3.18
C SER A 150 12.19 17.36 4.05
N SER A 151 12.02 17.22 5.37
CA SER A 151 12.70 16.56 6.51
C SER A 151 11.73 16.46 7.74
N LYS A 152 12.14 15.73 8.80
CA LYS A 152 11.36 15.19 9.93
C LYS A 152 10.91 16.17 11.05
N ARG A 153 10.13 17.23 10.79
CA ARG A 153 9.48 18.02 11.88
C ARG A 153 8.21 18.71 11.41
N ARG A 154 7.01 18.12 11.60
CA ARG A 154 5.71 18.83 11.52
C ARG A 154 4.55 17.97 12.01
N THR A 155 4.26 18.03 13.31
CA THR A 155 3.02 17.49 13.90
C THR A 155 1.95 18.57 13.89
N LYS A 156 0.70 18.24 13.52
CA LYS A 156 -0.46 19.15 13.50
C LYS A 156 -1.63 18.57 14.30
N THR A 157 -2.47 19.42 14.88
CA THR A 157 -3.55 19.08 15.83
C THR A 157 -4.89 18.76 15.14
N LYS A 158 -5.80 18.10 15.87
CA LYS A 158 -7.11 17.59 15.41
C LYS A 158 -7.97 18.62 14.65
N GLU A 159 -7.99 19.87 15.09
CA GLU A 159 -8.78 20.94 14.44
C GLU A 159 -8.25 21.33 13.05
N GLN A 160 -6.94 21.19 12.84
CA GLN A 160 -6.31 21.45 11.54
C GLN A 160 -6.64 20.35 10.54
N PHE A 161 -6.93 19.13 11.02
CA PHE A 161 -7.35 18.00 10.21
C PHE A 161 -8.77 18.16 9.67
N GLU A 162 -9.72 18.58 10.50
CA GLU A 162 -11.12 18.82 10.08
C GLU A 162 -11.26 19.96 9.07
N LYS A 163 -10.39 20.97 9.16
CA LYS A 163 -10.32 22.06 8.18
C LYS A 163 -9.73 21.58 6.85
N TRP A 164 -8.74 20.69 6.90
CA TRP A 164 -8.10 20.13 5.71
C TRP A 164 -8.98 19.12 4.98
N GLN A 165 -9.73 18.29 5.73
CA GLN A 165 -10.69 17.34 5.16
C GLN A 165 -11.79 18.05 4.36
N ARG A 166 -12.27 19.21 4.85
CA ARG A 166 -13.22 20.05 4.11
C ARG A 166 -12.64 20.56 2.79
N HIS A 167 -11.42 21.07 2.82
CA HIS A 167 -10.74 21.57 1.62
C HIS A 167 -10.51 20.47 0.58
N LEU A 168 -10.17 19.25 1.00
CA LEU A 168 -10.00 18.10 0.10
C LEU A 168 -11.29 17.68 -0.59
N LEU A 169 -12.42 17.71 0.13
CA LEU A 169 -13.73 17.40 -0.45
C LEU A 169 -14.15 18.48 -1.45
N GLU A 170 -13.82 19.74 -1.18
CA GLU A 170 -14.03 20.86 -2.11
C GLU A 170 -13.16 20.73 -3.37
N ASP A 171 -11.89 20.36 -3.24
CA ASP A 171 -10.97 20.14 -4.37
C ASP A 171 -11.41 18.96 -5.26
N ILE A 172 -11.88 17.87 -4.64
CA ILE A 172 -12.41 16.71 -5.39
C ILE A 172 -13.67 17.10 -6.15
N ALA A 173 -14.58 17.84 -5.52
CA ALA A 173 -15.80 18.31 -6.17
C ALA A 173 -15.52 19.28 -7.34
N ALA A 174 -14.48 20.12 -7.22
CA ALA A 174 -14.05 21.01 -8.30
C ALA A 174 -13.50 20.23 -9.50
N LEU A 175 -12.67 19.21 -9.25
CA LEU A 175 -12.09 18.36 -10.30
C LEU A 175 -13.15 17.47 -10.99
N GLU A 176 -14.15 17.00 -10.26
CA GLU A 176 -15.30 16.28 -10.84
C GLU A 176 -16.11 17.17 -11.79
N LYS A 177 -16.25 18.46 -11.44
CA LYS A 177 -16.95 19.43 -12.27
C LYS A 177 -16.18 19.77 -13.54
N GLU A 178 -14.87 19.96 -13.45
CA GLU A 178 -14.00 20.19 -14.62
C GLU A 178 -13.99 18.98 -15.57
N ALA A 179 -13.97 17.75 -15.03
CA ALA A 179 -14.04 16.53 -15.83
C ALA A 179 -15.39 16.37 -16.57
N LEU A 180 -16.50 16.81 -15.96
CA LEU A 180 -17.82 16.83 -16.58
C LEU A 180 -17.91 17.92 -17.68
N ASP A 181 -17.32 19.09 -17.46
CA ASP A 181 -17.29 20.18 -18.44
C ASP A 181 -16.40 19.85 -19.66
N GLU A 182 -15.31 19.11 -19.48
CA GLU A 182 -14.50 18.60 -20.60
C GLU A 182 -15.21 17.51 -21.42
N GLN A 183 -16.10 16.73 -20.81
CA GLN A 183 -16.94 15.76 -21.51
C GLN A 183 -18.09 16.43 -22.27
N ALA A 184 -18.64 17.54 -21.75
CA ALA A 184 -19.67 18.33 -22.42
C ALA A 184 -19.15 19.09 -23.65
N LYS A 185 -17.86 19.50 -23.66
CA LYS A 185 -17.21 20.19 -24.80
C LYS A 185 -16.79 19.26 -25.95
N LYS A 186 -16.82 17.94 -25.75
CA LYS A 186 -16.49 16.92 -26.77
C LYS A 186 -17.73 16.31 -27.45
N LYS A 187 -18.92 16.87 -27.19
CA LYS A 187 -20.19 16.49 -27.80
C LYS A 187 -20.69 17.63 -28.69
#